data_AF-A0A962VX04-F1
#
_entry.id   AF-A0A962VX04-F1
#
_cell.length_a   1.000
_cell.length_b   1.000
_cell.length_c   1.000
_cell.angle_alpha   90.00
_cell.angle_beta   90.00
_cell.angle_gamma   90.00
#
_symmetry.space_group_name_H-M   'P 1'
#
loop_
_entity.id
_entity.type
_entity.pdbx_description
1 polymer ?
#
loop_
_entity_poly.entity_id
_entity_poly.type
_entity_poly.pdbx_seq_one_letter_code
_entity_poly.pdbx_strand_id
1 'polypeptide(L)'
;MNLLTEPVFRVQTPRGPQAWSLPALLAALGADTVESLPGLQRHQEDAFHIFLCYLAGAVLARADLQDPIQPEAFWRDGLRRLAGREDDCAWTLVVEDVMQPAFMQAPLANKSDWAAFKPKA
;
A
#
# COMPACT_ATOMS: atom_id res chain seq x y z
N MET A 1 -1.39 0.25 11.35
CA MET A 1 -1.05 1.13 10.22
C MET A 1 -1.60 0.55 8.92
N ASN A 2 -2.64 1.13 8.33
CA ASN A 2 -3.38 0.63 7.16
C ASN A 2 -3.09 1.49 5.92
N LEU A 3 -2.54 0.86 4.87
CA LEU A 3 -2.10 1.51 3.64
C LEU A 3 -3.27 2.10 2.84
N LEU A 4 -4.50 1.58 2.99
CA LEU A 4 -5.66 2.09 2.26
C LEU A 4 -6.17 3.42 2.83
N THR A 5 -6.10 3.60 4.15
CA THR A 5 -6.80 4.70 4.83
C THR A 5 -5.86 5.73 5.44
N GLU A 6 -4.65 5.34 5.82
CA GLU A 6 -3.72 6.24 6.51
C GLU A 6 -2.69 6.83 5.55
N PRO A 7 -2.28 8.10 5.75
CA PRO A 7 -1.33 8.79 4.88
C PRO A 7 0.12 8.40 5.20
N VAL A 8 0.55 7.23 4.72
CA VAL A 8 1.87 6.67 5.03
C VAL A 8 2.98 7.07 4.05
N PHE A 9 2.64 7.47 2.83
CA PHE A 9 3.60 7.81 1.78
C PHE A 9 3.87 9.30 1.74
N ARG A 10 5.15 9.70 1.91
CA ARG A 10 5.58 11.09 1.72
C ARG A 10 5.76 11.37 0.23
N VAL A 11 5.12 12.42 -0.24
CA VAL A 11 5.07 12.77 -1.67
C VAL A 11 5.43 14.24 -1.86
N GLN A 12 6.27 14.51 -2.85
CA GLN A 12 6.54 15.86 -3.32
C GLN A 12 5.60 16.17 -4.48
N THR A 13 4.95 17.32 -4.44
CA THR A 13 4.01 17.80 -5.46
C THR A 13 4.33 19.25 -5.82
N PRO A 14 3.76 19.81 -6.90
CA PRO A 14 3.93 21.24 -7.22
C PRO A 14 3.42 22.19 -6.12
N ARG A 15 2.57 21.68 -5.22
CA ARG A 15 2.03 22.43 -4.07
C ARG A 15 2.85 22.26 -2.79
N GLY A 16 3.97 21.54 -2.86
CA GLY A 16 4.84 21.21 -1.74
C GLY A 16 4.68 19.77 -1.23
N PRO A 17 5.35 19.44 -0.11
CA PRO A 17 5.30 18.11 0.50
C PRO A 17 3.90 17.76 1.01
N GLN A 18 3.47 16.52 0.75
CA GLN A 18 2.20 15.94 1.18
C GLN A 18 2.42 14.54 1.76
N ALA A 19 1.39 14.01 2.43
CA ALA A 19 1.35 12.62 2.86
C ALA A 19 0.05 11.97 2.38
N TRP A 20 0.15 10.80 1.74
CA TRP A 20 -0.98 10.13 1.10
C TRP A 20 -1.07 8.65 1.45
N SER A 21 -2.29 8.13 1.39
CA SER A 21 -2.57 6.69 1.42
C SER A 21 -2.16 6.05 0.08
N LEU A 22 -2.14 4.72 0.01
CA LEU A 22 -1.86 4.01 -1.25
C LEU A 22 -2.89 4.35 -2.35
N PRO A 23 -4.21 4.38 -2.09
CA PRO A 23 -5.20 4.80 -3.08
C PRO A 23 -5.01 6.25 -3.57
N ALA A 24 -4.70 7.18 -2.65
CA ALA A 24 -4.48 8.58 -3.00
C ALA A 24 -3.22 8.75 -3.86
N LEU A 25 -2.15 8.01 -3.53
CA LEU A 25 -0.94 7.97 -4.33
C LEU A 25 -1.19 7.45 -5.76
N LEU A 26 -1.94 6.35 -5.91
CA LEU A 26 -2.28 5.82 -7.25
C LEU A 26 -3.11 6.81 -8.07
N ALA A 27 -4.08 7.49 -7.46
CA ALA A 27 -4.87 8.53 -8.14
C ALA A 27 -3.98 9.68 -8.63
N ALA A 28 -3.07 10.15 -7.77
CA ALA A 28 -2.18 11.26 -8.09
C ALA A 28 -1.13 10.89 -9.15
N LEU A 29 -0.64 9.65 -9.16
CA LEU A 29 0.24 9.12 -10.21
C LEU A 29 -0.47 9.04 -11.56
N GLY A 30 -1.72 8.56 -11.58
CA GLY A 30 -2.54 8.58 -12.79
C GLY A 30 -2.76 10.00 -13.33
N ALA A 31 -2.96 10.97 -12.43
CA ALA A 31 -3.12 12.38 -12.77
C ALA A 31 -1.80 13.14 -13.04
N ASP A 32 -0.65 12.46 -13.05
CA ASP A 32 0.69 13.05 -13.28
C ASP A 32 1.02 14.23 -12.36
N THR A 33 0.69 14.09 -11.07
CA THR A 33 0.83 15.16 -10.05
C THR A 33 1.89 14.87 -8.99
N VAL A 34 2.65 13.78 -9.16
CA VAL A 34 3.70 13.31 -8.25
C VAL A 34 5.05 13.69 -8.84
N GLU A 35 5.77 14.59 -8.19
CA GLU A 35 7.13 14.97 -8.65
C GLU A 35 8.18 13.99 -8.15
N SER A 36 8.09 13.56 -6.88
CA SER A 36 8.99 12.56 -6.31
C SER A 36 8.44 11.95 -5.02
N LEU A 37 9.07 10.86 -4.58
CA LEU A 37 8.76 10.15 -3.34
C LEU A 37 9.96 10.23 -2.38
N PRO A 38 10.14 11.35 -1.65
CA PRO A 38 11.35 11.61 -0.86
C PRO A 38 11.59 10.62 0.31
N GLY A 39 10.62 9.77 0.61
CA GLY A 39 10.78 8.69 1.60
C GLY A 39 11.49 7.44 1.07
N LEU A 40 11.57 7.25 -0.25
CA LEU A 40 12.21 6.09 -0.85
C LEU A 40 13.72 6.24 -0.87
N GLN A 41 14.40 5.16 -0.52
CA GLN A 41 15.84 5.02 -0.74
C GLN A 41 16.08 4.53 -2.17
N ARG A 42 17.23 4.88 -2.76
CA ARG A 42 17.60 4.51 -4.14
C ARG A 42 17.43 3.01 -4.45
N HIS A 43 17.77 2.14 -3.50
CA HIS A 43 17.66 0.68 -3.68
C HIS A 43 16.21 0.16 -3.61
N GLN A 44 15.25 1.01 -3.26
CA GLN A 44 13.82 0.68 -3.16
C GLN A 44 13.03 1.16 -4.37
N GLU A 45 13.57 2.10 -5.17
CA GLU A 45 12.85 2.78 -6.26
C GLU A 45 12.23 1.80 -7.24
N ASP A 46 13.03 0.91 -7.83
CA ASP A 46 12.56 -0.05 -8.84
C ASP A 46 11.52 -1.01 -8.27
N ALA A 47 11.79 -1.59 -7.08
CA ALA A 47 10.88 -2.54 -6.46
C ALA A 47 9.54 -1.88 -6.10
N PHE A 48 9.57 -0.63 -5.62
CA PHE A 48 8.36 0.10 -5.27
C PHE A 48 7.57 0.53 -6.51
N HIS A 49 8.24 0.98 -7.57
CA HIS A 49 7.60 1.29 -8.85
C HIS A 49 6.89 0.05 -9.41
N ILE A 50 7.58 -1.08 -9.47
CA ILE A 50 7.01 -2.36 -9.94
C ILE A 50 5.80 -2.75 -9.09
N PHE A 51 5.91 -2.66 -7.76
CA PHE A 51 4.80 -2.92 -6.84
C PHE A 51 3.57 -2.07 -7.17
N LEU A 52 3.73 -0.76 -7.35
CA LEU A 52 2.62 0.15 -7.71
C LEU A 52 2.00 -0.21 -9.06
N CYS A 53 2.82 -0.46 -10.09
CA CYS A 53 2.35 -0.85 -11.42
C CYS A 53 1.56 -2.17 -11.40
N TYR A 54 2.04 -3.17 -10.67
CA TYR A 54 1.33 -4.46 -10.55
C TYR A 54 -0.02 -4.30 -9.86
N LEU A 55 -0.10 -3.51 -8.78
CA LEU A 55 -1.37 -3.26 -8.11
C LEU A 55 -2.34 -2.48 -9.00
N ALA A 56 -1.87 -1.39 -9.62
CA ALA A 56 -2.71 -0.58 -10.51
C ALA A 56 -3.21 -1.42 -11.69
N GLY A 57 -2.31 -2.15 -12.35
CA GLY A 57 -2.65 -3.03 -13.46
C GLY A 57 -3.63 -4.14 -13.07
N ALA A 58 -3.47 -4.76 -11.91
CA ALA A 58 -4.39 -5.80 -11.42
C ALA A 58 -5.79 -5.24 -11.14
N VAL A 59 -5.88 -4.04 -10.54
CA VAL A 59 -7.17 -3.36 -10.32
C VAL A 59 -7.85 -3.02 -11.64
N LEU A 60 -7.12 -2.39 -12.57
CA LEU A 60 -7.63 -2.01 -13.89
C LEU A 60 -8.10 -3.22 -14.70
N ALA A 61 -7.29 -4.29 -14.76
CA ALA A 61 -7.64 -5.51 -15.47
C ALA A 61 -8.90 -6.19 -14.93
N ARG A 62 -9.10 -6.21 -13.60
CA ARG A 62 -10.35 -6.73 -13.00
C ARG A 62 -11.57 -5.85 -13.25
N ALA A 63 -11.36 -4.58 -13.56
CA ALA A 63 -12.41 -3.62 -13.89
C ALA A 63 -12.67 -3.51 -15.41
N ASP A 64 -11.94 -4.27 -16.25
CA ASP A 64 -11.95 -4.12 -17.71
C ASP A 64 -11.64 -2.68 -18.17
N LEU A 65 -10.70 -2.04 -17.49
CA LEU A 65 -10.22 -0.67 -17.78
C LEU A 65 -8.74 -0.69 -18.15
N GLN A 66 -8.32 0.32 -18.90
CA GLN A 66 -6.90 0.56 -19.20
C GLN A 66 -6.43 1.96 -18.80
N ASP A 67 -7.36 2.88 -18.51
CA ASP A 67 -7.03 4.26 -18.14
C ASP A 67 -6.69 4.36 -16.64
N PRO A 68 -5.45 4.71 -16.27
CA PRO A 68 -5.05 4.89 -14.88
C PRO A 68 -5.55 6.21 -14.26
N ILE A 69 -6.18 7.11 -15.02
CA ILE A 69 -6.78 8.34 -14.48
C ILE A 69 -8.09 7.98 -13.79
N GLN A 70 -7.99 7.56 -12.52
CA GLN A 70 -9.12 7.10 -11.72
C GLN A 70 -9.13 7.78 -10.34
N PRO A 71 -10.32 8.02 -9.75
CA PRO A 71 -10.43 8.66 -8.44
C PRO A 71 -9.92 7.74 -7.31
N GLU A 72 -9.53 8.34 -6.18
CA GLU A 72 -9.04 7.60 -5.01
C GLU A 72 -9.99 6.48 -4.55
N ALA A 73 -11.30 6.70 -4.60
CA ALA A 73 -12.31 5.70 -4.22
C ALA A 73 -12.23 4.44 -5.10
N PHE A 74 -12.00 4.61 -6.42
CA PHE A 74 -11.84 3.48 -7.34
C PHE A 74 -10.65 2.60 -6.92
N TRP A 75 -9.51 3.22 -6.62
CA TRP A 75 -8.32 2.50 -6.17
C TRP A 75 -8.54 1.80 -4.84
N ARG A 76 -9.15 2.47 -3.86
CA ARG A 76 -9.45 1.88 -2.55
C ARG A 76 -10.28 0.61 -2.68
N ASP A 77 -11.38 0.69 -3.43
CA ASP A 77 -12.29 -0.44 -3.61
C ASP A 77 -11.67 -1.55 -4.44
N GLY A 78 -10.90 -1.20 -5.46
CA GLY A 78 -10.14 -2.13 -6.29
C GLY A 78 -9.12 -2.93 -5.48
N LEU A 79 -8.30 -2.25 -4.68
CA LEU A 79 -7.27 -2.86 -3.83
C LEU A 79 -7.91 -3.78 -2.77
N ARG A 80 -9.02 -3.36 -2.13
CA ARG A 80 -9.77 -4.21 -1.21
C ARG A 80 -10.26 -5.50 -1.88
N ARG A 81 -10.81 -5.40 -3.10
CA ARG A 81 -11.23 -6.57 -3.90
C ARG A 81 -10.07 -7.49 -4.29
N LEU A 82 -8.84 -6.99 -4.44
CA LEU A 82 -7.68 -7.85 -4.72
C LEU A 82 -7.42 -8.86 -3.58
N ALA A 83 -7.59 -8.43 -2.34
CA ALA A 83 -7.36 -9.25 -1.16
C ALA A 83 -8.44 -10.33 -0.92
N GLY A 84 -9.65 -10.14 -1.47
CA GLY A 84 -10.76 -11.08 -1.28
C GLY A 84 -11.24 -11.19 0.17
N ARG A 85 -10.96 -10.20 1.02
CA ARG A 85 -11.37 -10.08 2.42
C ARG A 85 -11.92 -8.68 2.70
N GLU A 86 -12.82 -8.57 3.67
CA GLU A 86 -13.47 -7.32 4.05
C GLU A 86 -12.79 -6.58 5.23
N ASP A 87 -11.77 -7.18 5.83
CA ASP A 87 -11.15 -6.71 7.08
C ASP A 87 -9.86 -5.89 6.88
N ASP A 88 -9.50 -5.57 5.63
CA ASP A 88 -8.29 -4.84 5.25
C ASP A 88 -6.97 -5.43 5.85
N CYS A 89 -6.96 -6.68 6.31
CA CYS A 89 -5.79 -7.27 6.97
C CYS A 89 -4.59 -7.33 6.01
N ALA A 90 -4.85 -7.65 4.75
CA ALA A 90 -3.87 -7.71 3.68
C ALA A 90 -3.20 -6.35 3.40
N TRP A 91 -3.79 -5.25 3.86
CA TRP A 91 -3.33 -3.87 3.67
C TRP A 91 -2.88 -3.20 4.97
N THR A 92 -2.81 -3.95 6.07
CA THR A 92 -2.44 -3.44 7.39
C THR A 92 -1.03 -3.91 7.76
N LEU A 93 -0.07 -3.00 7.91
CA LEU A 93 1.33 -3.33 8.20
C LEU A 93 1.54 -3.85 9.63
N VAL A 94 0.78 -3.30 10.58
CA VAL A 94 0.84 -3.65 11.99
C VAL A 94 -0.55 -4.08 12.43
N VAL A 95 -0.70 -5.36 12.73
CA VAL A 95 -1.92 -5.99 13.23
C VAL A 95 -1.79 -6.29 14.72
N GLU A 96 -2.89 -6.21 15.47
CA GLU A 96 -2.90 -6.50 16.92
C GLU A 96 -2.75 -8.00 17.21
N ASP A 97 -3.42 -8.82 16.38
CA ASP A 97 -3.30 -10.27 16.44
C ASP A 97 -2.21 -10.74 15.49
N VAL A 98 -1.05 -11.09 16.05
CA VAL A 98 0.12 -11.61 15.32
C VAL A 98 -0.12 -12.94 14.61
N MET A 99 -1.25 -13.61 14.90
CA MET A 99 -1.68 -14.81 14.19
C MET A 99 -2.53 -14.49 12.95
N GLN A 100 -2.83 -13.22 12.68
CA GLN A 100 -3.46 -12.79 11.43
C GLN A 100 -2.41 -12.36 10.40
N PRO A 101 -2.69 -12.54 9.09
CA PRO A 101 -1.86 -11.98 8.04
C PRO A 101 -1.80 -10.46 8.14
N ALA A 102 -0.61 -9.90 7.92
CA ALA A 102 -0.39 -8.46 7.75
C ALA A 102 0.17 -8.18 6.36
N PHE A 103 0.20 -6.92 5.95
CA PHE A 103 0.73 -6.52 4.65
C PHE A 103 2.16 -7.06 4.46
N MET A 104 2.32 -7.93 3.46
CA MET A 104 3.57 -8.63 3.09
C MET A 104 4.25 -9.39 4.23
N GLN A 105 3.49 -9.84 5.24
CA GLN A 105 4.01 -10.53 6.41
C GLN A 105 3.17 -11.78 6.71
N ALA A 106 3.83 -12.92 6.88
CA ALA A 106 3.17 -14.16 7.24
C ALA A 106 2.70 -14.11 8.72
N PRO A 107 1.51 -14.67 9.03
CA PRO A 107 1.07 -14.81 10.41
C PRO A 107 1.96 -15.77 11.19
N LEU A 108 2.05 -15.58 12.50
CA LEU A 108 2.64 -16.57 13.39
C LEU A 108 1.71 -17.78 13.55
N ALA A 109 2.30 -18.97 13.64
CA ALA A 109 1.56 -20.19 13.95
C ALA A 109 1.07 -20.21 15.41
N ASN A 110 1.88 -19.69 16.34
CA ASN A 110 1.54 -19.56 17.74
C ASN A 110 1.93 -18.20 18.29
N LYS A 111 1.08 -17.62 19.14
CA LYS A 111 1.35 -16.33 19.80
C LYS A 111 2.62 -16.33 20.67
N SER A 112 3.00 -17.49 21.21
CA SER A 112 4.22 -17.65 22.02
C SER A 112 5.50 -17.33 21.24
N ASP A 113 5.50 -17.56 19.92
CA ASP A 113 6.67 -17.38 19.07
C ASP A 113 7.05 -15.90 18.93
N TRP A 114 6.10 -15.00 19.19
CA TRP A 114 6.33 -13.55 19.21
C TRP A 114 7.48 -13.13 20.14
N ALA A 115 7.67 -13.85 21.25
CA ALA A 115 8.74 -13.57 22.20
C ALA A 115 10.15 -13.67 21.57
N ALA A 116 10.31 -14.47 20.51
CA ALA A 116 11.58 -14.65 19.81
C ALA A 116 11.98 -13.45 18.92
N PHE A 117 11.03 -12.58 18.56
CA PHE A 117 11.25 -11.43 17.66
C PHE A 117 11.54 -10.13 18.41
N LYS A 118 11.62 -10.16 19.75
CA LYS A 118 12.00 -8.97 20.53
C LYS A 118 13.45 -8.56 20.20
N PRO A 119 13.74 -7.25 20.05
CA PRO A 119 15.10 -6.78 19.89
C PRO A 119 15.98 -7.35 21.01
N LYS A 120 17.10 -7.97 20.64
CA LYS A 120 18.10 -8.34 21.64
C LYS A 120 18.75 -7.04 22.13
N ALA A 121 18.63 -6.79 23.43
CA ALA A 121 19.33 -5.69 24.11
C ALA A 121 20.85 -5.89 24.04
#